data_AF-A0A661XZM7-F1
#
_entry.id   AF-A0A661XZM7-F1
#
_cell.length_a   1.000
_cell.length_b   1.000
_cell.length_c   1.000
_cell.angle_alpha   90.00
_cell.angle_beta   90.00
_cell.angle_gamma   90.00
#
_symmetry.space_group_name_H-M   'P 1'
#
loop_
_entity.id
_entity.type
_entity.pdbx_description
1 polymer ?
#
loop_
_entity_poly.entity_id
_entity_poly.type
_entity_poly.pdbx_seq_one_letter_code
_entity_poly.pdbx_strand_id
1 'polypeptide(L)'
;MVPTHILIGEDPGKPRDDNENSAKRLRLMLEDFRDQLANIILSQPTVDTNNVIYRSLFKTFDFQKGRDASGLEQNWEALNFYDVPLAASITILSKIQTDVLNAESDIITYLFNRVDASSYKFTQLTSVVIPKSQYVFTGDTFRAEVFLAAYDPTQEPIVYISNQSFASNDSSPLQKDQLSDVQVEGSRGFVKIAANRTGDYHYKGMIEFKAPDGSPTLFPYDINYEVALPTLTVAPTKMNVFYKGVANPVSISAPGVSAEDLRPRISNGTISRSGKDWVVRVDRGTEAVITVNAQLPDGSVKSMGKSNFRVKTVPDPSPSFAGKRPSDTRVKKSELKAAQGVIAKLDDFDFDMKFEITQFKVTMIFNGTPVDQLVRGNRINKDIKVMFEKARKGQMVLIENIKAKGADGTIRKLSPISLKVI
;
A
#
# COMPACT_ATOMS: atom_id res chain seq x y z
N MET A 1 -18.89 55.36 70.07
CA MET A 1 -17.58 55.21 69.41
C MET A 1 -17.71 55.45 67.91
N VAL A 2 -16.66 55.97 67.25
CA VAL A 2 -16.71 56.35 65.81
C VAL A 2 -17.20 55.21 64.88
N PRO A 3 -16.74 53.95 65.00
CA PRO A 3 -17.21 52.86 64.15
C PRO A 3 -18.72 52.60 64.31
N THR A 4 -19.23 52.63 65.54
CA THR A 4 -20.65 52.41 65.84
C THR A 4 -21.54 53.44 65.15
N HIS A 5 -21.13 54.72 65.14
CA HIS A 5 -21.91 55.78 64.49
C HIS A 5 -21.91 55.66 62.95
N ILE A 6 -20.82 55.15 62.36
CA ILE A 6 -20.69 54.99 60.91
C ILE A 6 -21.40 53.72 60.43
N LEU A 7 -21.18 52.60 61.11
CA LEU A 7 -21.56 51.25 60.67
C LEU A 7 -22.96 50.81 61.17
N ILE A 8 -23.41 51.27 62.34
CA ILE A 8 -24.64 50.78 63.00
C ILE A 8 -25.67 51.89 63.23
N GLY A 9 -25.28 53.05 63.74
CA GLY A 9 -26.20 54.11 64.15
C GLY A 9 -26.55 54.05 65.64
N GLU A 10 -27.68 54.64 66.02
CA GLU A 10 -28.09 54.83 67.43
C GLU A 10 -28.72 53.58 68.06
N ASP A 11 -29.43 52.77 67.26
CA ASP A 11 -30.15 51.58 67.71
C ASP A 11 -29.47 50.29 67.19
N PRO A 12 -28.87 49.44 68.05
CA PRO A 12 -28.26 48.18 67.63
C PRO A 12 -29.29 47.20 67.03
N GLY A 13 -30.54 47.25 67.48
CA GLY A 13 -31.60 46.36 66.99
C GLY A 13 -32.14 46.75 65.61
N LYS A 14 -31.80 47.95 65.12
CA LYS A 14 -32.14 48.45 63.79
C LYS A 14 -30.92 49.15 63.17
N PRO A 15 -29.93 48.37 62.69
CA PRO A 15 -28.77 48.94 62.03
C PRO A 15 -29.20 49.84 60.87
N ARG A 16 -28.53 50.97 60.80
CA ARG A 16 -28.66 51.98 59.76
C ARG A 16 -28.39 51.36 58.38
N ASP A 17 -29.11 51.84 57.36
CA ASP A 17 -29.10 51.33 55.98
C ASP A 17 -29.14 52.45 54.93
N ASP A 18 -29.00 53.69 55.36
CA ASP A 18 -29.13 54.89 54.53
C ASP A 18 -27.76 55.38 54.00
N ASN A 19 -26.66 54.68 54.31
CA ASN A 19 -25.31 55.00 53.84
C ASN A 19 -24.59 53.75 53.28
N GLU A 20 -23.68 54.00 52.34
CA GLU A 20 -22.88 52.94 51.69
C GLU A 20 -21.97 52.20 52.67
N ASN A 21 -21.57 52.86 53.75
CA ASN A 21 -20.64 52.33 54.74
C ASN A 21 -21.34 51.57 55.88
N SER A 22 -22.64 51.30 55.80
CA SER A 22 -23.34 50.57 56.87
C SER A 22 -22.92 49.11 56.93
N ALA A 23 -22.85 48.55 58.14
CA ALA A 23 -22.60 47.13 58.34
C ALA A 23 -23.73 46.26 57.75
N LYS A 24 -24.96 46.78 57.71
CA LYS A 24 -26.09 46.10 57.07
C LYS A 24 -25.90 45.99 55.57
N ARG A 25 -25.47 47.06 54.90
CA ARG A 25 -25.12 47.03 53.48
C ARG A 25 -23.97 46.06 53.21
N LEU A 26 -22.92 46.08 54.05
CA LEU A 26 -21.82 45.12 53.97
C LEU A 26 -22.32 43.67 54.07
N ARG A 27 -23.18 43.35 55.05
CA ARG A 27 -23.78 42.01 55.18
C ARG A 27 -24.52 41.61 53.91
N LEU A 28 -25.38 42.48 53.37
CA LEU A 28 -26.12 42.20 52.14
C LEU A 28 -25.20 41.96 50.94
N MET A 29 -24.09 42.71 50.82
CA MET A 29 -23.09 42.50 49.77
C MET A 29 -22.38 41.15 49.92
N LEU A 30 -22.07 40.74 51.15
CA LEU A 30 -21.45 39.44 51.41
C LEU A 30 -22.44 38.28 51.20
N GLU A 31 -23.73 38.47 51.50
CA GLU A 31 -24.79 37.52 51.18
C GLU A 31 -24.94 37.34 49.67
N ASP A 32 -24.99 38.44 48.92
CA ASP A 32 -25.04 38.40 47.45
C ASP A 32 -23.79 37.72 46.86
N PHE A 33 -22.59 38.06 47.37
CA PHE A 33 -21.34 37.39 46.99
C PHE A 33 -21.39 35.88 47.26
N ARG A 34 -21.79 35.47 48.47
CA ARG A 34 -21.96 34.06 48.84
C ARG A 34 -22.92 33.37 47.88
N ASP A 35 -24.05 33.99 47.58
CA ASP A 35 -25.10 33.39 46.77
C ASP A 35 -24.69 33.31 45.28
N GLN A 36 -23.96 34.29 44.75
CA GLN A 36 -23.33 34.23 43.43
C GLN A 36 -22.35 33.05 43.32
N LEU A 37 -21.45 32.92 44.29
CA LEU A 37 -20.49 31.82 44.35
C LEU A 37 -21.17 30.45 44.51
N ALA A 38 -22.21 30.38 45.34
CA ALA A 38 -23.03 29.18 45.51
C ALA A 38 -23.72 28.77 44.20
N ASN A 39 -24.26 29.73 43.45
CA ASN A 39 -24.86 29.48 42.14
C ASN A 39 -23.84 28.95 41.13
N ILE A 40 -22.61 29.46 41.13
CA ILE A 40 -21.54 28.94 40.28
C ILE A 40 -21.27 27.45 40.59
N ILE A 41 -21.22 27.08 41.87
CA ILE A 41 -21.01 25.69 42.30
C ILE A 41 -22.20 24.80 41.89
N LEU A 42 -23.43 25.23 42.14
CA LEU A 42 -24.65 24.45 41.87
C LEU A 42 -25.03 24.39 40.40
N SER A 43 -24.55 25.31 39.56
CA SER A 43 -24.75 25.25 38.11
C SER A 43 -24.00 24.07 37.46
N GLN A 44 -23.11 23.42 38.20
CA GLN A 44 -22.33 22.30 37.71
C GLN A 44 -23.14 20.98 37.75
N PRO A 45 -23.02 20.11 36.73
CA PRO A 45 -23.68 18.82 36.72
C PRO A 45 -23.27 17.98 37.94
N THR A 46 -24.23 17.26 38.54
CA THR A 46 -24.07 16.31 39.67
C THR A 46 -23.67 16.92 41.02
N VAL A 47 -23.69 18.25 41.17
CA VAL A 47 -23.33 18.94 42.42
C VAL A 47 -24.58 19.35 43.18
N ASP A 48 -24.60 19.09 44.49
CA ASP A 48 -25.68 19.46 45.40
C ASP A 48 -25.14 20.25 46.63
N THR A 49 -26.02 20.55 47.57
CA THR A 49 -25.70 21.25 48.82
C THR A 49 -24.83 20.43 49.79
N ASN A 50 -24.52 19.17 49.46
CA ASN A 50 -23.59 18.34 50.24
C ASN A 50 -22.12 18.56 49.86
N ASN A 51 -21.85 19.30 48.78
CA ASN A 51 -20.49 19.65 48.37
C ASN A 51 -19.73 20.37 49.51
N VAL A 52 -18.49 19.93 49.77
CA VAL A 52 -17.67 20.41 50.88
C VAL A 52 -17.37 21.91 50.77
N ILE A 53 -17.15 22.41 49.55
CA ILE A 53 -16.86 23.83 49.29
C ILE A 53 -18.11 24.67 49.49
N TYR A 54 -19.27 24.19 49.00
CA TYR A 54 -20.56 24.82 49.26
C TYR A 54 -20.81 24.98 50.76
N ARG A 55 -20.63 23.90 51.54
CA ARG A 55 -20.81 23.94 53.00
C ARG A 55 -19.82 24.86 53.70
N SER A 56 -18.56 24.87 53.25
CA SER A 56 -17.53 25.78 53.78
C SER A 56 -17.90 27.24 53.53
N LEU A 57 -18.37 27.56 52.31
CA LEU A 57 -18.80 28.89 51.92
C LEU A 57 -19.95 29.41 52.80
N PHE A 58 -21.00 28.60 53.00
CA PHE A 58 -22.13 28.97 53.86
C PHE A 58 -21.78 29.06 55.34
N LYS A 59 -20.76 28.32 55.80
CA LYS A 59 -20.25 28.42 57.17
C LYS A 59 -19.42 29.69 57.38
N THR A 60 -18.63 30.08 56.40
CA THR A 60 -17.77 31.28 56.46
C THR A 60 -18.61 32.56 56.42
N PHE A 61 -19.64 32.59 55.58
CA PHE A 61 -20.58 33.71 55.43
C PHE A 61 -21.92 33.42 56.12
N ASP A 62 -21.84 33.01 57.38
CA ASP A 62 -22.98 32.85 58.28
C ASP A 62 -23.23 34.14 59.06
N PHE A 63 -24.38 34.76 58.82
CA PHE A 63 -24.78 36.03 59.42
C PHE A 63 -25.97 35.88 60.38
N GLN A 64 -26.18 34.68 60.92
CA GLN A 64 -27.19 34.44 61.93
C GLN A 64 -26.97 35.29 63.19
N LYS A 65 -28.07 35.50 63.93
CA LYS A 65 -28.04 36.21 65.21
C LYS A 65 -27.20 35.42 66.21
N GLY A 66 -26.36 36.14 66.96
CA GLY A 66 -25.50 35.60 67.99
C GLY A 66 -25.92 36.09 69.37
N ARG A 67 -25.31 35.54 70.42
CA ARG A 67 -25.43 36.09 71.77
C ARG A 67 -24.21 36.92 72.10
N ASP A 68 -24.43 38.11 72.64
CA ASP A 68 -23.36 38.96 73.16
C ASP A 68 -22.84 38.47 74.53
N ALA A 69 -21.83 39.15 75.08
CA ALA A 69 -21.25 38.82 76.38
C ALA A 69 -22.23 38.92 77.57
N SER A 70 -23.36 39.60 77.39
CA SER A 70 -24.44 39.71 78.39
C SER A 70 -25.53 38.64 78.22
N GLY A 71 -25.42 37.81 77.17
CA GLY A 71 -26.37 36.74 76.85
C GLY A 71 -27.58 37.20 76.04
N LEU A 72 -27.64 38.47 75.64
CA LEU A 72 -28.70 39.01 74.79
C LEU A 72 -28.46 38.62 73.32
N GLU A 73 -29.55 38.29 72.63
CA GLU A 73 -29.50 37.94 71.21
C GLU A 73 -29.36 39.22 70.38
N GLN A 74 -28.26 39.33 69.66
CA GLN A 74 -27.92 40.46 68.79
C GLN A 74 -27.82 39.98 67.34
N ASN A 75 -28.19 40.85 66.41
CA ASN A 75 -27.91 40.67 64.99
C ASN A 75 -26.41 40.76 64.70
N TRP A 76 -25.99 40.18 63.57
CA TRP A 76 -24.58 40.07 63.19
C TRP A 76 -23.87 41.43 63.14
N GLU A 77 -24.55 42.46 62.62
CA GLU A 77 -23.97 43.80 62.53
C GLU A 77 -23.66 44.37 63.91
N ALA A 78 -24.59 44.26 64.87
CA ALA A 78 -24.39 44.76 66.22
C ALA A 78 -23.31 43.96 66.96
N LEU A 79 -23.30 42.63 66.83
CA LEU A 79 -22.28 41.75 67.44
C LEU A 79 -20.85 42.12 67.03
N ASN A 80 -20.66 42.54 65.77
CA ASN A 80 -19.34 42.81 65.21
C ASN A 80 -18.93 44.29 65.30
N PHE A 81 -19.88 45.23 65.36
CA PHE A 81 -19.57 46.67 65.18
C PHE A 81 -20.25 47.62 66.19
N TYR A 82 -21.18 47.16 67.03
CA TYR A 82 -21.78 47.99 68.08
C TYR A 82 -20.92 47.99 69.35
N ASP A 83 -20.55 49.17 69.84
CA ASP A 83 -19.62 49.35 70.95
C ASP A 83 -18.29 48.56 70.83
N VAL A 84 -17.80 48.41 69.60
CA VAL A 84 -16.49 47.80 69.29
C VAL A 84 -15.43 48.89 69.05
N PRO A 85 -14.23 48.80 69.66
CA PRO A 85 -13.13 49.74 69.39
C PRO A 85 -12.67 49.73 67.93
N LEU A 86 -12.22 50.89 67.42
CA LEU A 86 -11.80 51.05 66.02
C LEU A 86 -10.77 50.02 65.56
N ALA A 87 -9.76 49.73 66.39
CA ALA A 87 -8.73 48.73 66.06
C ALA A 87 -9.33 47.32 65.87
N ALA A 88 -10.31 46.95 66.69
CA ALA A 88 -11.03 45.68 66.56
C ALA A 88 -11.95 45.67 65.33
N SER A 89 -12.65 46.77 65.04
CA SER A 89 -13.46 46.90 63.81
C SER A 89 -12.62 46.75 62.54
N ILE A 90 -11.43 47.38 62.48
CA ILE A 90 -10.50 47.21 61.35
C ILE A 90 -10.05 45.75 61.24
N THR A 91 -9.73 45.11 62.36
CA THR A 91 -9.32 43.69 62.37
C THR A 91 -10.43 42.78 61.83
N ILE A 92 -11.68 43.02 62.21
CA ILE A 92 -12.85 42.29 61.69
C ILE A 92 -12.99 42.50 60.18
N LEU A 93 -12.88 43.74 59.70
CA LEU A 93 -12.94 44.03 58.26
C LEU A 93 -11.80 43.37 57.48
N SER A 94 -10.58 43.36 58.01
CA SER A 94 -9.44 42.66 57.39
C SER A 94 -9.64 41.14 57.37
N LYS A 95 -10.26 40.58 58.42
CA LYS A 95 -10.64 39.17 58.44
C LYS A 95 -11.69 38.86 57.36
N ILE A 96 -12.72 39.71 57.21
CA ILE A 96 -13.72 39.58 56.14
C ILE A 96 -13.06 39.64 54.76
N GLN A 97 -12.14 40.57 54.51
CA GLN A 97 -11.38 40.62 53.26
C GLN A 97 -10.61 39.31 52.99
N THR A 98 -9.99 38.75 54.04
CA THR A 98 -9.27 37.48 53.94
C THR A 98 -10.22 36.32 53.63
N ASP A 99 -11.38 36.28 54.26
CA ASP A 99 -12.40 35.25 54.00
C ASP A 99 -12.91 35.32 52.55
N VAL A 100 -13.13 36.53 52.03
CA VAL A 100 -13.53 36.76 50.63
C VAL A 100 -12.46 36.21 49.68
N LEU A 101 -11.20 36.58 49.88
CA LEU A 101 -10.09 36.12 49.04
C LEU A 101 -9.91 34.59 49.09
N ASN A 102 -10.06 33.99 50.27
CA ASN A 102 -9.99 32.54 50.43
C ASN A 102 -11.14 31.83 49.72
N ALA A 103 -12.37 32.34 49.87
CA ALA A 103 -13.54 31.78 49.19
C ALA A 103 -13.41 31.85 47.65
N GLU A 104 -12.89 32.96 47.11
CA GLU A 104 -12.58 33.05 45.68
C GLU A 104 -11.52 32.03 45.26
N SER A 105 -10.43 31.91 46.01
CA SER A 105 -9.34 30.97 45.71
C SER A 105 -9.79 29.51 45.72
N ASP A 106 -10.62 29.13 46.69
CA ASP A 106 -11.18 27.78 46.80
C ASP A 106 -12.04 27.44 45.58
N ILE A 107 -12.86 28.40 45.11
CA ILE A 107 -13.74 28.20 43.96
C ILE A 107 -12.94 28.17 42.66
N ILE A 108 -11.95 29.05 42.49
CA ILE A 108 -11.07 29.01 41.32
C ILE A 108 -10.34 27.67 41.24
N THR A 109 -9.79 27.19 42.36
CA THR A 109 -9.10 25.90 42.43
C THR A 109 -10.04 24.74 42.11
N TYR A 110 -11.27 24.80 42.63
CA TYR A 110 -12.31 23.82 42.35
C TYR A 110 -12.67 23.76 40.87
N LEU A 111 -12.92 24.92 40.25
CA LEU A 111 -13.23 25.02 38.83
C LEU A 111 -12.06 24.52 37.97
N PHE A 112 -10.82 24.92 38.31
CA PHE A 112 -9.62 24.48 37.60
C PHE A 112 -9.44 22.96 37.62
N ASN A 113 -9.55 22.34 38.80
CA ASN A 113 -9.40 20.89 38.95
C ASN A 113 -10.46 20.11 38.17
N ARG A 114 -11.68 20.65 38.04
CA ARG A 114 -12.73 20.03 37.23
C ARG A 114 -12.48 20.15 35.73
N VAL A 115 -11.95 21.28 35.27
CA VAL A 115 -11.55 21.43 33.86
C VAL A 115 -10.45 20.41 33.52
N ASP A 116 -9.43 20.25 34.37
CA ASP A 116 -8.38 19.24 34.15
C ASP A 116 -8.92 17.80 34.18
N ALA A 117 -9.80 17.50 35.13
CA ALA A 117 -10.44 16.19 35.24
C ALA A 117 -11.35 15.85 34.05
N SER A 118 -11.87 16.84 33.34
CA SER A 118 -12.70 16.65 32.13
C SER A 118 -11.89 16.46 30.84
N SER A 119 -10.56 16.56 30.91
CA SER A 119 -9.67 16.46 29.75
C SER A 119 -9.09 15.06 29.54
N TYR A 120 -8.89 14.66 28.29
CA TYR A 120 -8.19 13.43 27.95
C TYR A 120 -6.71 13.54 28.31
N LYS A 121 -6.24 12.68 29.21
CA LYS A 121 -4.84 12.64 29.62
C LYS A 121 -4.05 11.76 28.66
N PHE A 122 -3.03 12.34 28.01
CA PHE A 122 -2.09 11.63 27.15
C PHE A 122 -0.66 11.87 27.64
N THR A 123 0.08 10.79 27.90
CA THR A 123 1.42 10.88 28.52
C THR A 123 2.56 10.71 27.54
N GLN A 124 2.32 10.05 26.40
CA GLN A 124 3.34 9.74 25.40
C GLN A 124 3.00 10.36 24.05
N LEU A 125 4.04 10.78 23.33
CA LEU A 125 3.95 11.32 21.98
C LEU A 125 4.68 10.37 21.02
N THR A 126 4.08 10.10 19.87
CA THR A 126 4.67 9.27 18.82
C THR A 126 4.38 9.84 17.45
N SER A 127 5.30 9.67 16.50
CA SER A 127 5.08 10.07 15.10
C SER A 127 4.34 8.98 14.34
N VAL A 128 3.25 9.36 13.66
CA VAL A 128 2.49 8.47 12.78
C VAL A 128 2.70 8.90 11.34
N VAL A 129 2.97 7.92 10.47
CA VAL A 129 3.13 8.13 9.03
C VAL A 129 2.09 7.30 8.30
N ILE A 130 1.21 7.96 7.55
CA ILE A 130 0.15 7.33 6.76
C ILE A 130 0.48 7.51 5.27
N PRO A 131 1.03 6.49 4.59
CA PRO A 131 1.27 6.55 3.15
C PRO A 131 -0.04 6.46 2.36
N LYS A 132 -0.14 7.19 1.23
CA LYS A 132 -1.25 7.00 0.28
C LYS A 132 -1.18 5.64 -0.42
N SER A 133 0.03 5.17 -0.72
CA SER A 133 0.33 3.82 -1.21
C SER A 133 1.72 3.43 -0.74
N GLN A 134 1.88 2.17 -0.29
CA GLN A 134 3.19 1.61 0.03
C GLN A 134 3.92 1.03 -1.19
N TYR A 135 3.23 0.89 -2.33
CA TYR A 135 3.80 0.41 -3.59
C TYR A 135 3.83 1.54 -4.63
N VAL A 136 5.03 1.85 -5.12
CA VAL A 136 5.27 2.88 -6.14
C VAL A 136 6.23 2.34 -7.20
N PHE A 137 6.04 2.71 -8.47
CA PHE A 137 7.00 2.35 -9.50
C PHE A 137 8.17 3.34 -9.52
N THR A 138 9.31 2.92 -10.06
CA THR A 138 10.45 3.81 -10.30
C THR A 138 10.03 4.99 -11.17
N GLY A 139 10.25 6.21 -10.68
CA GLY A 139 9.84 7.46 -11.34
C GLY A 139 8.50 8.03 -10.85
N ASP A 140 7.73 7.28 -10.07
CA ASP A 140 6.55 7.82 -9.37
C ASP A 140 6.94 8.63 -8.13
N THR A 141 6.02 9.45 -7.63
CA THR A 141 6.18 10.22 -6.39
C THR A 141 5.46 9.52 -5.24
N PHE A 142 6.24 9.08 -4.24
CA PHE A 142 5.71 8.62 -2.96
C PHE A 142 5.09 9.79 -2.18
N ARG A 143 3.89 9.58 -1.61
CA ARG A 143 3.15 10.59 -0.84
C ARG A 143 2.67 9.98 0.47
N ALA A 144 2.91 10.69 1.58
CA ALA A 144 2.47 10.27 2.91
C ALA A 144 2.12 11.51 3.75
N GLU A 145 1.19 11.31 4.68
CA GLU A 145 0.86 12.27 5.73
C GLU A 145 1.65 11.91 6.98
N VAL A 146 2.26 12.92 7.61
CA VAL A 146 3.08 12.75 8.82
C VAL A 146 2.52 13.68 9.88
N PHE A 147 2.14 13.12 11.03
CA PHE A 147 1.63 13.88 12.16
C PHE A 147 2.06 13.27 13.49
N LEU A 148 1.91 14.06 14.56
CA LEU A 148 2.19 13.65 15.93
C LEU A 148 0.92 13.12 16.57
N ALA A 149 0.96 11.90 17.11
CA ALA A 149 -0.11 11.30 17.89
C ALA A 149 0.27 11.27 19.37
N ALA A 150 -0.70 11.55 20.24
CA ALA A 150 -0.55 11.44 21.68
C ALA A 150 -1.38 10.24 22.18
N TYR A 151 -0.83 9.46 23.11
CA TYR A 151 -1.52 8.32 23.72
C TYR A 151 -1.04 8.09 25.17
N ASP A 152 -1.80 7.34 25.96
CA ASP A 152 -1.45 6.94 27.34
C ASP A 152 -1.41 5.41 27.42
N PRO A 153 -0.25 4.78 27.70
CA PRO A 153 -0.12 3.33 27.76
C PRO A 153 -0.80 2.69 29.00
N THR A 154 -1.22 3.49 29.99
CA THR A 154 -1.91 3.01 31.19
C THR A 154 -3.42 2.83 30.99
N GLN A 155 -3.98 3.43 29.94
CA GLN A 155 -5.40 3.41 29.61
C GLN A 155 -5.63 2.58 28.35
N GLU A 156 -5.83 1.26 28.52
CA GLU A 156 -6.06 0.37 27.39
C GLU A 156 -7.49 0.51 26.84
N PRO A 157 -7.68 0.97 25.58
CA PRO A 157 -8.97 0.94 24.91
C PRO A 157 -9.36 -0.49 24.52
N ILE A 158 -10.64 -0.66 24.22
CA ILE A 158 -11.11 -1.84 23.50
C ILE A 158 -11.10 -1.51 22.01
N VAL A 159 -10.43 -2.32 21.20
CA VAL A 159 -10.30 -2.10 19.76
C VAL A 159 -11.06 -3.20 19.04
N TYR A 160 -11.93 -2.80 18.12
CA TYR A 160 -12.78 -3.70 17.34
C TYR A 160 -12.48 -3.57 15.85
N ILE A 161 -12.54 -4.69 15.13
CA ILE A 161 -12.44 -4.73 13.67
C ILE A 161 -13.56 -5.57 13.06
N SER A 162 -14.02 -5.21 11.86
CA SER A 162 -15.01 -6.00 11.13
C SER A 162 -14.51 -7.40 10.76
N ASN A 163 -15.40 -8.39 10.85
CA ASN A 163 -15.11 -9.78 10.50
C ASN A 163 -14.96 -10.02 8.98
N GLN A 164 -15.42 -9.06 8.18
CA GLN A 164 -15.41 -9.11 6.73
C GLN A 164 -14.97 -7.79 6.12
N SER A 165 -14.48 -7.87 4.88
CA SER A 165 -14.20 -6.69 4.06
C SER A 165 -15.50 -6.14 3.47
N PHE A 166 -15.62 -4.83 3.44
CA PHE A 166 -16.70 -4.09 2.79
C PHE A 166 -16.32 -3.72 1.35
N ALA A 167 -17.32 -3.34 0.54
CA ALA A 167 -17.06 -2.69 -0.74
C ALA A 167 -16.52 -1.27 -0.51
N SER A 168 -15.71 -0.75 -1.44
CA SER A 168 -15.04 0.56 -1.31
C SER A 168 -15.97 1.76 -1.14
N ASN A 169 -17.23 1.62 -1.54
CA ASN A 169 -18.27 2.65 -1.45
C ASN A 169 -19.35 2.34 -0.41
N ASP A 170 -19.16 1.32 0.42
CA ASP A 170 -20.16 0.93 1.41
C ASP A 170 -20.14 1.89 2.60
N SER A 171 -21.25 2.58 2.84
CA SER A 171 -21.46 3.48 3.99
C SER A 171 -22.26 2.84 5.13
N SER A 172 -22.51 1.52 5.06
CA SER A 172 -23.30 0.81 6.06
C SER A 172 -22.70 0.95 7.47
N PRO A 173 -23.52 1.21 8.49
CA PRO A 173 -23.06 1.31 9.87
C PRO A 173 -22.57 -0.05 10.38
N LEU A 174 -21.49 -0.04 11.16
CA LEU A 174 -20.94 -1.23 11.81
C LEU A 174 -21.94 -1.74 12.86
N GLN A 175 -22.46 -2.95 12.64
CA GLN A 175 -23.26 -3.66 13.64
C GLN A 175 -22.32 -4.39 14.61
N LYS A 176 -22.59 -4.29 15.92
CA LYS A 176 -21.74 -4.89 16.98
C LYS A 176 -21.50 -6.39 16.77
N ASP A 177 -22.47 -7.11 16.23
CA ASP A 177 -22.39 -8.56 15.99
C ASP A 177 -21.40 -8.96 14.89
N GLN A 178 -20.88 -7.99 14.13
CA GLN A 178 -19.93 -8.20 13.04
C GLN A 178 -18.49 -7.79 13.39
N LEU A 179 -18.23 -7.51 14.67
CA LEU A 179 -16.94 -7.06 15.16
C LEU A 179 -16.22 -8.17 15.92
N SER A 180 -14.90 -8.20 15.79
CA SER A 180 -14.00 -9.00 16.60
C SER A 180 -13.06 -8.10 17.39
N ASP A 181 -12.71 -8.54 18.60
CA ASP A 181 -11.73 -7.88 19.43
C ASP A 181 -10.33 -7.98 18.81
N VAL A 182 -9.58 -6.89 18.87
CA VAL A 182 -8.19 -6.78 18.45
C VAL A 182 -7.31 -6.82 19.68
N GLN A 183 -6.17 -7.52 19.59
CA GLN A 183 -5.19 -7.52 20.67
C GLN A 183 -4.63 -6.11 20.88
N VAL A 184 -4.66 -5.63 22.13
CA VAL A 184 -4.12 -4.33 22.52
C VAL A 184 -2.93 -4.51 23.44
N GLU A 185 -1.88 -3.70 23.25
CA GLU A 185 -0.73 -3.64 24.15
C GLU A 185 -0.25 -2.19 24.29
N GLY A 186 -0.33 -1.63 25.51
CA GLY A 186 0.06 -0.24 25.77
C GLY A 186 -0.70 0.76 24.89
N SER A 187 -2.02 0.55 24.77
CA SER A 187 -2.96 1.40 24.02
C SER A 187 -2.78 1.41 22.50
N ARG A 188 -2.12 0.39 21.96
CA ARG A 188 -1.97 0.14 20.52
C ARG A 188 -2.66 -1.17 20.15
N GLY A 189 -3.58 -1.13 19.20
CA GLY A 189 -4.24 -2.32 18.65
C GLY A 189 -3.39 -2.96 17.54
N PHE A 190 -3.21 -4.28 17.61
CA PHE A 190 -2.44 -5.07 16.63
C PHE A 190 -3.37 -5.91 15.77
N VAL A 191 -3.65 -5.41 14.56
CA VAL A 191 -4.49 -6.10 13.58
C VAL A 191 -3.67 -7.11 12.78
N LYS A 192 -4.12 -8.37 12.73
CA LYS A 192 -3.60 -9.42 11.85
C LYS A 192 -4.72 -10.01 11.02
N ILE A 193 -4.68 -9.80 9.71
CA ILE A 193 -5.65 -10.35 8.77
C ILE A 193 -4.91 -11.24 7.78
N ALA A 194 -5.36 -12.50 7.64
CA ALA A 194 -4.77 -13.44 6.69
C ALA A 194 -5.19 -13.11 5.25
N ALA A 195 -4.21 -12.88 4.37
CA ALA A 195 -4.42 -12.58 2.96
C ALA A 195 -4.53 -13.87 2.13
N ASN A 196 -5.74 -14.42 1.99
CA ASN A 196 -5.96 -15.73 1.33
C ASN A 196 -6.39 -15.63 -0.14
N ARG A 197 -6.96 -14.50 -0.57
CA ARG A 197 -7.43 -14.28 -1.94
C ARG A 197 -6.93 -12.95 -2.45
N THR A 198 -6.73 -12.84 -3.74
CA THR A 198 -6.35 -11.57 -4.35
C THR A 198 -7.52 -10.60 -4.48
N GLY A 199 -7.21 -9.32 -4.46
CA GLY A 199 -8.16 -8.22 -4.61
C GLY A 199 -7.93 -7.11 -3.59
N ASP A 200 -8.79 -6.12 -3.66
CA ASP A 200 -8.83 -4.99 -2.73
C ASP A 200 -9.62 -5.35 -1.48
N TYR A 201 -9.08 -4.98 -0.32
CA TYR A 201 -9.70 -5.21 0.97
C TYR A 201 -9.89 -3.88 1.72
N HIS A 202 -11.10 -3.70 2.22
CA HIS A 202 -11.52 -2.56 3.02
C HIS A 202 -12.16 -3.06 4.31
N TYR A 203 -11.42 -2.94 5.41
CA TYR A 203 -11.92 -3.26 6.74
C TYR A 203 -12.22 -1.98 7.49
N LYS A 204 -13.25 -2.02 8.32
CA LYS A 204 -13.61 -0.91 9.20
C LYS A 204 -13.49 -1.37 10.64
N GLY A 205 -13.13 -0.47 11.53
CA GLY A 205 -13.06 -0.74 12.94
C GLY A 205 -13.46 0.46 13.77
N MET A 206 -13.49 0.24 15.08
CA MET A 206 -13.76 1.29 16.06
C MET A 206 -12.92 1.06 17.30
N ILE A 207 -12.48 2.16 17.91
CA ILE A 207 -11.79 2.17 19.19
C ILE A 207 -12.77 2.70 20.23
N GLU A 208 -13.08 1.88 21.23
CA GLU A 208 -13.85 2.28 22.40
C GLU A 208 -12.88 2.74 23.50
N PHE A 209 -12.90 4.03 23.78
CA PHE A 209 -12.07 4.66 24.79
C PHE A 209 -12.95 5.29 25.86
N LYS A 210 -12.55 5.15 27.14
CA LYS A 210 -13.28 5.75 28.26
C LYS A 210 -12.99 7.24 28.33
N ALA A 211 -14.00 8.06 28.13
CA ALA A 211 -13.91 9.49 28.34
C ALA A 211 -13.64 9.81 29.82
N PRO A 212 -13.14 11.01 30.14
CA PRO A 212 -12.82 11.39 31.53
C PRO A 212 -14.03 11.39 32.46
N ASP A 213 -15.25 11.49 31.91
CA ASP A 213 -16.52 11.36 32.64
C ASP A 213 -16.94 9.89 32.90
N GLY A 214 -16.12 8.93 32.45
CA GLY A 214 -16.36 7.49 32.56
C GLY A 214 -17.23 6.90 31.45
N SER A 215 -17.76 7.72 30.52
CA SER A 215 -18.58 7.24 29.42
C SER A 215 -17.73 6.65 28.27
N PRO A 216 -18.21 5.60 27.57
CA PRO A 216 -17.49 5.06 26.42
C PRO A 216 -17.67 5.97 25.19
N THR A 217 -16.55 6.39 24.59
CA THR A 217 -16.52 7.13 23.32
C THR A 217 -15.96 6.24 22.22
N LEU A 218 -16.59 6.25 21.04
CA LEU A 218 -16.22 5.43 19.89
C LEU A 218 -15.52 6.26 18.81
N PHE A 219 -14.33 5.82 18.38
CA PHE A 219 -13.56 6.43 17.30
C PHE A 219 -13.44 5.45 16.13
N PRO A 220 -14.08 5.71 14.96
CA PRO A 220 -13.98 4.82 13.81
C PRO A 220 -12.62 4.93 13.12
N TYR A 221 -12.20 3.85 12.47
CA TYR A 221 -11.02 3.82 11.60
C TYR A 221 -11.21 2.86 10.41
N ASP A 222 -10.46 3.09 9.34
CA ASP A 222 -10.50 2.28 8.12
C ASP A 222 -9.11 1.67 7.82
N ILE A 223 -9.09 0.44 7.32
CA ILE A 223 -7.89 -0.27 6.86
C ILE A 223 -8.11 -0.67 5.41
N ASN A 224 -7.26 -0.15 4.53
CA ASN A 224 -7.30 -0.40 3.09
C ASN A 224 -6.00 -1.06 2.66
N TYR A 225 -6.07 -2.25 2.06
CA TYR A 225 -4.90 -2.93 1.50
C TYR A 225 -5.27 -3.81 0.29
N GLU A 226 -4.33 -3.99 -0.63
CA GLU A 226 -4.49 -4.86 -1.80
C GLU A 226 -3.66 -6.13 -1.62
N VAL A 227 -4.23 -7.28 -1.99
CA VAL A 227 -3.53 -8.56 -2.05
C VAL A 227 -3.31 -8.93 -3.51
N ALA A 228 -2.05 -8.96 -3.94
CA ALA A 228 -1.66 -9.42 -5.26
C ALA A 228 -1.17 -10.88 -5.25
N LEU A 229 -1.27 -11.57 -6.39
CA LEU A 229 -0.64 -12.88 -6.55
C LEU A 229 0.88 -12.70 -6.55
N PRO A 230 1.65 -13.59 -5.90
CA PRO A 230 3.09 -13.61 -6.09
C PRO A 230 3.39 -13.91 -7.56
N THR A 231 4.12 -13.03 -8.23
CA THR A 231 4.57 -13.25 -9.61
C THR A 231 6.01 -13.71 -9.61
N LEU A 232 6.27 -14.83 -10.29
CA LEU A 232 7.62 -15.36 -10.50
C LEU A 232 7.90 -15.42 -12.00
N THR A 233 8.90 -14.66 -12.44
CA THR A 233 9.38 -14.69 -13.82
C THR A 233 10.71 -15.43 -13.88
N VAL A 234 10.70 -16.68 -14.34
CA VAL A 234 11.93 -17.44 -14.61
C VAL A 234 12.18 -17.43 -16.12
N ALA A 235 13.18 -16.67 -16.55
CA ALA A 235 13.54 -16.58 -17.97
C ALA A 235 15.02 -17.00 -18.17
N PRO A 236 15.30 -17.97 -19.05
CA PRO A 236 16.66 -18.39 -19.34
C PRO A 236 17.42 -17.29 -20.08
N THR A 237 18.49 -16.76 -19.46
CA THR A 237 19.25 -15.60 -19.96
C THR A 237 19.93 -15.84 -21.32
N LYS A 238 20.30 -17.10 -21.63
CA LYS A 238 20.90 -17.47 -22.92
C LYS A 238 19.90 -17.75 -24.04
N MET A 239 18.59 -17.74 -23.75
CA MET A 239 17.53 -18.02 -24.72
C MET A 239 16.84 -16.75 -25.23
N ASN A 240 17.33 -15.56 -24.88
CA ASN A 240 16.85 -14.28 -25.42
C ASN A 240 17.28 -14.08 -26.89
N VAL A 241 16.80 -14.95 -27.78
CA VAL A 241 17.16 -15.01 -29.19
C VAL A 241 15.91 -15.00 -30.05
N PHE A 242 15.89 -14.15 -31.07
CA PHE A 242 14.95 -14.26 -32.19
C PHE A 242 15.66 -14.82 -33.41
N TYR A 243 15.01 -15.75 -34.07
CA TYR A 243 15.47 -16.33 -35.32
C TYR A 243 14.91 -15.59 -36.53
N LYS A 244 15.78 -15.31 -37.50
CA LYS A 244 15.42 -14.63 -38.74
C LYS A 244 14.50 -15.49 -39.61
N GLY A 245 13.50 -14.86 -40.22
CA GLY A 245 12.62 -15.51 -41.21
C GLY A 245 11.63 -16.53 -40.65
N VAL A 246 11.52 -16.66 -39.33
CA VAL A 246 10.51 -17.50 -38.65
C VAL A 246 9.63 -16.65 -37.72
N ALA A 247 8.46 -17.18 -37.37
CA ALA A 247 7.58 -16.58 -36.38
C ALA A 247 8.11 -16.91 -34.96
N ASN A 248 8.55 -15.90 -34.21
CA ASN A 248 9.05 -16.07 -32.85
C ASN A 248 7.94 -15.74 -31.85
N PRO A 249 7.32 -16.73 -31.18
CA PRO A 249 6.29 -16.47 -30.18
C PRO A 249 6.91 -15.88 -28.91
N VAL A 250 6.26 -14.87 -28.33
CA VAL A 250 6.68 -14.17 -27.13
C VAL A 250 5.46 -13.92 -26.25
N SER A 251 5.55 -14.31 -24.99
CA SER A 251 4.58 -13.92 -23.97
C SER A 251 5.07 -12.64 -23.28
N ILE A 252 4.21 -11.62 -23.23
CA ILE A 252 4.51 -10.33 -22.59
C ILE A 252 3.44 -10.09 -21.53
N SER A 253 3.87 -9.94 -20.29
CA SER A 253 3.02 -9.57 -19.16
C SER A 253 3.69 -8.47 -18.35
N ALA A 254 2.89 -7.64 -17.71
CA ALA A 254 3.36 -6.65 -16.76
C ALA A 254 2.44 -6.69 -15.53
N PRO A 255 3.00 -6.71 -14.30
CA PRO A 255 2.19 -6.72 -13.08
C PRO A 255 1.25 -5.52 -13.02
N GLY A 256 -0.01 -5.76 -12.66
CA GLY A 256 -1.03 -4.71 -12.52
C GLY A 256 -1.57 -4.13 -13.83
N VAL A 257 -1.23 -4.70 -14.99
CA VAL A 257 -1.71 -4.22 -16.30
C VAL A 257 -2.33 -5.36 -17.09
N SER A 258 -3.55 -5.16 -17.60
CA SER A 258 -4.21 -6.14 -18.47
C SER A 258 -3.44 -6.32 -19.78
N ALA A 259 -3.47 -7.53 -20.34
CA ALA A 259 -2.81 -7.82 -21.62
C ALA A 259 -3.33 -6.95 -22.78
N GLU A 260 -4.56 -6.42 -22.66
CA GLU A 260 -5.18 -5.52 -23.63
C GLU A 260 -4.68 -4.09 -23.56
N ASP A 261 -4.10 -3.68 -22.44
CA ASP A 261 -3.57 -2.33 -22.23
C ASP A 261 -2.08 -2.24 -22.56
N LEU A 262 -1.44 -3.39 -22.76
CA LEU A 262 -0.05 -3.46 -23.20
C LEU A 262 0.09 -3.03 -24.67
N ARG A 263 1.04 -2.14 -24.90
CA ARG A 263 1.44 -1.62 -26.21
C ARG A 263 2.92 -1.91 -26.43
N PRO A 264 3.29 -3.17 -26.74
CA PRO A 264 4.66 -3.51 -27.01
C PRO A 264 5.10 -2.96 -28.38
N ARG A 265 6.34 -2.51 -28.47
CA ARG A 265 7.00 -2.06 -29.69
C ARG A 265 8.35 -2.75 -29.81
N ILE A 266 8.81 -2.97 -31.04
CA ILE A 266 10.11 -3.57 -31.31
C ILE A 266 10.97 -2.62 -32.13
N SER A 267 12.27 -2.55 -31.82
CA SER A 267 13.21 -1.68 -32.55
C SER A 267 13.56 -2.21 -33.94
N ASN A 268 13.47 -3.53 -34.16
CA ASN A 268 13.87 -4.19 -35.39
C ASN A 268 12.90 -5.35 -35.69
N GLY A 269 12.28 -5.33 -36.87
CA GLY A 269 11.26 -6.30 -37.28
C GLY A 269 9.84 -5.81 -37.02
N THR A 270 8.92 -6.76 -36.87
CA THR A 270 7.51 -6.50 -36.58
C THR A 270 7.07 -7.33 -35.38
N ILE A 271 6.14 -6.78 -34.61
CA ILE A 271 5.48 -7.45 -33.50
C ILE A 271 3.98 -7.35 -33.71
N SER A 272 3.27 -8.48 -33.70
CA SER A 272 1.83 -8.52 -33.87
C SER A 272 1.18 -9.46 -32.86
N ARG A 273 -0.05 -9.15 -32.46
CA ARG A 273 -0.80 -9.97 -31.51
C ARG A 273 -1.28 -11.27 -32.17
N SER A 274 -1.17 -12.38 -31.47
CA SER A 274 -1.59 -13.71 -31.91
C SER A 274 -2.28 -14.43 -30.76
N GLY A 275 -3.59 -14.18 -30.60
CA GLY A 275 -4.37 -14.65 -29.45
C GLY A 275 -3.88 -14.01 -28.14
N LYS A 276 -3.44 -14.83 -27.20
CA LYS A 276 -2.91 -14.39 -25.89
C LYS A 276 -1.44 -13.96 -25.95
N ASP A 277 -0.71 -14.39 -26.98
CA ASP A 277 0.72 -14.14 -27.15
C ASP A 277 0.98 -13.11 -28.25
N TRP A 278 2.26 -12.77 -28.41
CA TRP A 278 2.77 -11.91 -29.47
C TRP A 278 3.68 -12.72 -30.38
N VAL A 279 3.69 -12.39 -31.67
CA VAL A 279 4.61 -12.98 -32.64
C VAL A 279 5.55 -11.89 -33.14
N VAL A 280 6.84 -12.17 -33.02
CA VAL A 280 7.92 -11.32 -33.50
C VAL A 280 8.49 -11.91 -34.78
N ARG A 281 8.59 -11.08 -35.83
CA ARG A 281 9.30 -11.42 -37.07
C ARG A 281 10.43 -10.45 -37.30
N VAL A 282 11.63 -10.99 -37.48
CA VAL A 282 12.87 -10.24 -37.73
C VAL A 282 13.54 -10.77 -38.99
N ASP A 283 14.05 -9.88 -39.84
CA ASP A 283 14.66 -10.27 -41.11
C ASP A 283 16.16 -9.94 -41.18
N ARG A 284 16.61 -8.94 -40.43
CA ARG A 284 17.96 -8.37 -40.52
C ARG A 284 18.48 -7.89 -39.15
N GLY A 285 19.74 -7.50 -39.09
CA GLY A 285 20.41 -7.05 -37.87
C GLY A 285 20.90 -8.18 -36.97
N THR A 286 21.48 -7.78 -35.83
CA THR A 286 22.07 -8.65 -34.79
C THR A 286 21.34 -8.54 -33.45
N GLU A 287 20.51 -7.51 -33.27
CA GLU A 287 19.79 -7.21 -32.04
C GLU A 287 18.38 -6.68 -32.33
N ALA A 288 17.48 -6.90 -31.39
CA ALA A 288 16.13 -6.34 -31.36
C ALA A 288 15.75 -6.04 -29.90
N VAL A 289 15.19 -4.87 -29.66
CA VAL A 289 14.76 -4.42 -28.34
C VAL A 289 13.25 -4.35 -28.34
N ILE A 290 12.62 -5.04 -27.39
CA ILE A 290 11.18 -4.89 -27.13
C ILE A 290 11.02 -3.87 -26.01
N THR A 291 10.29 -2.80 -26.29
CA THR A 291 9.88 -1.79 -25.31
C THR A 291 8.39 -1.95 -25.06
N VAL A 292 8.00 -2.06 -23.80
CA VAL A 292 6.60 -2.26 -23.41
C VAL A 292 6.09 -1.01 -22.73
N ASN A 293 5.00 -0.46 -23.26
CA ASN A 293 4.26 0.62 -22.60
C ASN A 293 2.89 0.10 -22.17
N ALA A 294 2.38 0.58 -21.05
CA ALA A 294 1.02 0.35 -20.58
C ALA A 294 0.19 1.62 -20.75
N GLN A 295 -1.03 1.46 -21.25
CA GLN A 295 -2.03 2.53 -21.21
C GLN A 295 -2.82 2.38 -19.90
N LEU A 296 -2.74 3.36 -19.01
CA LEU A 296 -3.45 3.34 -17.74
C LEU A 296 -4.92 3.74 -17.95
N PRO A 297 -5.84 3.38 -17.02
CA PRO A 297 -7.25 3.75 -17.11
C PRO A 297 -7.50 5.26 -17.18
N ASP A 298 -6.57 6.07 -16.69
CA ASP A 298 -6.60 7.54 -16.76
C ASP A 298 -6.19 8.10 -18.15
N GLY A 299 -5.86 7.21 -19.10
CA GLY A 299 -5.42 7.56 -20.45
C GLY A 299 -3.93 7.89 -20.57
N SER A 300 -3.19 7.93 -19.46
CA SER A 300 -1.74 8.16 -19.48
C SER A 300 -0.98 6.93 -19.98
N VAL A 301 0.21 7.15 -20.55
CA VAL A 301 1.07 6.08 -21.05
C VAL A 301 2.29 5.97 -20.16
N LYS A 302 2.49 4.79 -19.55
CA LYS A 302 3.62 4.50 -18.68
C LYS A 302 4.55 3.48 -19.32
N SER A 303 5.86 3.74 -19.26
CA SER A 303 6.87 2.77 -19.70
C SER A 303 6.99 1.64 -18.68
N MET A 304 6.78 0.41 -19.13
CA MET A 304 6.92 -0.81 -18.32
C MET A 304 8.32 -1.44 -18.44
N GLY A 305 9.21 -0.79 -19.20
CA GLY A 305 10.59 -1.22 -19.39
C GLY A 305 10.90 -1.76 -20.78
N LYS A 306 12.10 -2.31 -20.90
CA LYS A 306 12.65 -2.82 -22.16
C LYS A 306 13.38 -4.15 -21.95
N SER A 307 13.35 -5.01 -22.96
CA SER A 307 14.07 -6.28 -22.98
C SER A 307 14.86 -6.44 -24.28
N ASN A 308 16.12 -6.86 -24.16
CA ASN A 308 17.05 -6.98 -25.28
C ASN A 308 17.13 -8.43 -25.75
N PHE A 309 16.97 -8.63 -27.06
CA PHE A 309 17.06 -9.92 -27.73
C PHE A 309 18.14 -9.89 -28.80
N ARG A 310 18.89 -10.99 -28.90
CA ARG A 310 19.85 -11.21 -29.97
C ARG A 310 19.12 -11.75 -31.19
N VAL A 311 19.45 -11.27 -32.37
CA VAL A 311 18.86 -11.75 -33.63
C VAL A 311 19.86 -12.69 -34.28
N LYS A 312 19.52 -13.99 -34.35
CA LYS A 312 20.35 -15.03 -34.96
C LYS A 312 19.73 -15.59 -36.22
N THR A 313 20.57 -16.10 -37.09
CA THR A 313 20.13 -16.89 -38.23
C THR A 313 19.78 -18.30 -37.75
N VAL A 314 18.74 -18.90 -38.32
CA VAL A 314 18.40 -20.31 -38.10
C VAL A 314 19.64 -21.17 -38.42
N PRO A 315 19.95 -22.25 -37.67
CA PRO A 315 21.05 -23.15 -38.00
C PRO A 315 20.97 -23.68 -39.43
N ASP A 316 22.11 -24.09 -39.99
CA ASP A 316 22.11 -24.68 -41.33
C ASP A 316 21.50 -26.08 -41.29
N PRO A 317 20.64 -26.44 -42.27
CA PRO A 317 20.07 -27.77 -42.30
C PRO A 317 21.11 -28.81 -42.73
N SER A 318 20.94 -30.04 -42.25
CA SER A 318 21.70 -31.19 -42.67
C SER A 318 21.09 -31.76 -43.98
N PRO A 319 21.88 -31.93 -45.06
CA PRO A 319 21.39 -32.56 -46.26
C PRO A 319 21.28 -34.07 -46.07
N SER A 320 20.30 -34.68 -46.71
CA SER A 320 20.11 -36.13 -46.73
C SER A 320 19.86 -36.62 -48.14
N PHE A 321 20.55 -37.68 -48.53
CA PHE A 321 20.42 -38.33 -49.83
C PHE A 321 20.31 -39.84 -49.65
N ALA A 322 19.32 -40.48 -50.29
CA ALA A 322 19.04 -41.92 -50.11
C ALA A 322 18.81 -42.33 -48.63
N GLY A 323 18.34 -41.40 -47.78
CA GLY A 323 18.22 -41.60 -46.33
C GLY A 323 19.55 -41.56 -45.56
N LYS A 324 20.65 -41.16 -46.21
CA LYS A 324 21.99 -41.01 -45.61
C LYS A 324 22.32 -39.54 -45.38
N ARG A 325 22.99 -39.28 -44.27
CA ARG A 325 23.48 -37.97 -43.80
C ARG A 325 24.97 -37.80 -44.15
N PRO A 326 25.57 -36.60 -43.99
CA PRO A 326 27.01 -36.40 -44.22
C PRO A 326 27.90 -37.26 -43.30
N SER A 327 27.40 -37.69 -42.14
CA SER A 327 28.09 -38.61 -41.23
C SER A 327 28.10 -40.06 -41.70
N ASP A 328 27.21 -40.44 -42.61
CA ASP A 328 27.16 -41.78 -43.17
C ASP A 328 28.21 -41.94 -44.27
N THR A 329 28.93 -43.06 -44.27
CA THR A 329 30.00 -43.35 -45.25
C THR A 329 29.65 -44.48 -46.21
N ARG A 330 28.54 -45.18 -45.99
CA ARG A 330 28.17 -46.42 -46.71
C ARG A 330 26.73 -46.36 -47.19
N VAL A 331 26.49 -46.88 -48.38
CA VAL A 331 25.14 -46.95 -48.97
C VAL A 331 24.97 -48.23 -49.78
N LYS A 332 23.81 -48.87 -49.66
CA LYS A 332 23.48 -50.04 -50.51
C LYS A 332 23.16 -49.56 -51.92
N LYS A 333 23.53 -50.34 -52.94
CA LYS A 333 23.18 -50.02 -54.33
C LYS A 333 21.65 -49.87 -54.54
N SER A 334 20.85 -50.66 -53.82
CA SER A 334 19.38 -50.54 -53.85
C SER A 334 18.87 -49.20 -53.31
N GLU A 335 19.45 -48.70 -52.22
CA GLU A 335 19.10 -47.40 -51.62
C GLU A 335 19.43 -46.25 -52.57
N LEU A 336 20.58 -46.29 -53.26
CA LEU A 336 20.93 -45.31 -54.29
C LEU A 336 19.96 -45.32 -55.47
N LYS A 337 19.55 -46.50 -55.94
CA LYS A 337 18.56 -46.63 -57.03
C LYS A 337 17.18 -46.10 -56.63
N ALA A 338 16.81 -46.23 -55.35
CA ALA A 338 15.54 -45.73 -54.83
C ALA A 338 15.57 -44.22 -54.49
N ALA A 339 16.76 -43.61 -54.43
CA ALA A 339 16.91 -42.20 -54.12
C ALA A 339 16.20 -41.33 -55.16
N GLN A 340 15.34 -40.43 -54.70
CA GLN A 340 14.63 -39.48 -55.58
C GLN A 340 15.36 -38.14 -55.70
N GLY A 341 16.20 -37.80 -54.73
CA GLY A 341 16.71 -36.45 -54.59
C GLY A 341 17.39 -36.19 -53.26
N VAL A 342 17.83 -34.94 -53.09
CA VAL A 342 18.38 -34.41 -51.84
C VAL A 342 17.27 -33.69 -51.08
N ILE A 343 17.22 -33.89 -49.78
CA ILE A 343 16.33 -33.15 -48.86
C ILE A 343 17.20 -32.46 -47.80
N ALA A 344 16.79 -31.28 -47.37
CA ALA A 344 17.40 -30.57 -46.26
C ALA A 344 16.53 -30.74 -45.01
N LYS A 345 17.11 -31.19 -43.91
CA LYS A 345 16.42 -31.35 -42.61
C LYS A 345 17.16 -30.57 -41.54
N LEU A 346 16.43 -29.88 -40.67
CA LEU A 346 16.98 -29.38 -39.43
C LEU A 346 16.87 -30.48 -38.37
N ASP A 347 17.99 -30.83 -37.77
CA ASP A 347 18.02 -31.68 -36.59
C ASP A 347 17.96 -30.77 -35.35
N ASP A 348 17.16 -31.15 -34.34
CA ASP A 348 17.06 -30.48 -33.03
C ASP A 348 16.77 -28.96 -33.07
N PHE A 349 15.82 -28.54 -33.92
CA PHE A 349 15.37 -27.14 -34.00
C PHE A 349 13.88 -26.99 -33.71
N ASP A 350 13.54 -26.12 -32.75
CA ASP A 350 12.18 -25.99 -32.21
C ASP A 350 11.18 -25.27 -33.13
N PHE A 351 11.64 -24.70 -34.26
CA PHE A 351 10.76 -23.99 -35.20
C PHE A 351 10.55 -24.79 -36.48
N ASP A 352 9.32 -24.81 -36.98
CA ASP A 352 8.98 -25.37 -38.29
C ASP A 352 9.48 -24.43 -39.40
N MET A 353 10.65 -24.75 -39.95
CA MET A 353 11.21 -24.07 -41.11
C MET A 353 11.56 -25.07 -42.20
N LYS A 354 11.04 -24.83 -43.40
CA LYS A 354 11.31 -25.66 -44.58
C LYS A 354 12.46 -25.07 -45.39
N PHE A 355 13.35 -25.96 -45.84
CA PHE A 355 14.45 -25.64 -46.74
C PHE A 355 14.26 -26.38 -48.06
N GLU A 356 14.35 -25.63 -49.15
CA GLU A 356 14.22 -26.18 -50.51
C GLU A 356 15.61 -26.30 -51.15
N ILE A 357 15.99 -27.50 -51.58
CA ILE A 357 17.24 -27.69 -52.33
C ILE A 357 17.09 -27.04 -53.72
N THR A 358 17.96 -26.08 -54.01
CA THR A 358 17.98 -25.35 -55.29
C THR A 358 18.93 -25.99 -56.30
N GLN A 359 20.02 -26.59 -55.84
CA GLN A 359 20.95 -27.33 -56.69
C GLN A 359 21.82 -28.30 -55.89
N PHE A 360 22.33 -29.32 -56.56
CA PHE A 360 23.39 -30.19 -56.06
C PHE A 360 24.14 -30.81 -57.23
N LYS A 361 25.35 -31.32 -57.00
CA LYS A 361 26.17 -32.02 -57.99
C LYS A 361 26.42 -33.44 -57.51
N VAL A 362 26.28 -34.42 -58.41
CA VAL A 362 26.64 -35.81 -58.15
C VAL A 362 27.90 -36.14 -58.94
N THR A 363 28.92 -36.61 -58.24
CA THR A 363 30.22 -36.98 -58.80
C THR A 363 30.50 -38.44 -58.50
N MET A 364 30.83 -39.20 -59.54
CA MET A 364 31.22 -40.62 -59.45
C MET A 364 32.45 -40.89 -60.31
N ILE A 365 33.30 -41.82 -59.89
CA ILE A 365 34.50 -42.20 -60.65
C ILE A 365 34.19 -43.46 -61.47
N PHE A 366 34.27 -43.35 -62.80
CA PHE A 366 34.17 -44.46 -63.73
C PHE A 366 35.49 -44.61 -64.50
N ASN A 367 36.10 -45.81 -64.45
CA ASN A 367 37.35 -46.13 -65.16
C ASN A 367 38.50 -45.12 -64.93
N GLY A 368 38.57 -44.52 -63.73
CA GLY A 368 39.58 -43.52 -63.37
C GLY A 368 39.20 -42.06 -63.67
N THR A 369 38.09 -41.81 -64.38
CA THR A 369 37.62 -40.46 -64.73
C THR A 369 36.44 -40.05 -63.84
N PRO A 370 36.47 -38.88 -63.18
CA PRO A 370 35.32 -38.33 -62.49
C PRO A 370 34.27 -37.86 -63.50
N VAL A 371 33.04 -38.32 -63.33
CA VAL A 371 31.86 -37.88 -64.08
C VAL A 371 30.98 -37.06 -63.16
N ASP A 372 30.81 -35.80 -63.51
CA ASP A 372 30.04 -34.81 -62.76
C ASP A 372 28.70 -34.56 -63.42
N GLN A 373 27.62 -34.59 -62.64
CA GLN A 373 26.29 -34.21 -63.08
C GLN A 373 25.70 -33.16 -62.15
N LEU A 374 25.48 -31.96 -62.71
CA LEU A 374 24.81 -30.87 -62.00
C LEU A 374 23.30 -31.03 -62.11
N VAL A 375 22.63 -30.96 -60.96
CA VAL A 375 21.17 -30.99 -60.84
C VAL A 375 20.68 -29.64 -60.39
N ARG A 376 19.69 -29.10 -61.12
CA ARG A 376 18.90 -27.93 -60.70
C ARG A 376 17.60 -28.43 -60.06
N GLY A 377 17.33 -27.98 -58.85
CA GLY A 377 16.24 -28.46 -58.00
C GLY A 377 16.67 -29.59 -57.07
N ASN A 378 15.68 -30.23 -56.44
CA ASN A 378 15.89 -31.25 -55.42
C ASN A 378 15.88 -32.69 -55.94
N ARG A 379 15.39 -32.94 -57.18
CA ARG A 379 15.22 -34.30 -57.74
C ARG A 379 16.30 -34.67 -58.74
N ILE A 380 16.75 -35.93 -58.70
CA ILE A 380 17.76 -36.44 -59.64
C ILE A 380 17.23 -36.53 -61.09
N ASN A 381 18.12 -36.32 -62.07
CA ASN A 381 17.82 -36.48 -63.50
C ASN A 381 17.99 -37.95 -63.95
N LYS A 382 17.62 -38.25 -65.21
CA LYS A 382 17.74 -39.61 -65.79
C LYS A 382 19.19 -40.08 -65.88
N ASP A 383 20.12 -39.17 -66.17
CA ASP A 383 21.55 -39.49 -66.32
C ASP A 383 22.15 -40.01 -65.00
N ILE A 384 21.79 -39.39 -63.87
CA ILE A 384 22.19 -39.85 -62.54
C ILE A 384 21.63 -41.23 -62.22
N LYS A 385 20.39 -41.54 -62.62
CA LYS A 385 19.83 -42.90 -62.43
C LYS A 385 20.65 -43.94 -63.18
N VAL A 386 21.05 -43.65 -64.43
CA VAL A 386 21.92 -44.54 -65.22
C VAL A 386 23.29 -44.70 -64.57
N MET A 387 23.86 -43.63 -63.98
CA MET A 387 25.12 -43.74 -63.21
C MET A 387 24.97 -44.66 -62.00
N PHE A 388 23.87 -44.57 -61.26
CA PHE A 388 23.61 -45.46 -60.11
C PHE A 388 23.34 -46.92 -60.52
N GLU A 389 22.79 -47.16 -61.71
CA GLU A 389 22.66 -48.51 -62.25
C GLU A 389 24.01 -49.15 -62.56
N LYS A 390 24.93 -48.37 -63.13
CA LYS A 390 26.29 -48.79 -63.47
C LYS A 390 27.23 -48.81 -62.25
N ALA A 391 26.80 -48.29 -61.11
CA ALA A 391 27.60 -48.26 -59.89
C ALA A 391 27.99 -49.68 -59.43
N ARG A 392 29.28 -49.89 -59.15
CA ARG A 392 29.86 -51.14 -58.65
C ARG A 392 30.16 -51.03 -57.15
N LYS A 393 30.19 -52.17 -56.46
CA LYS A 393 30.61 -52.24 -55.07
C LYS A 393 32.03 -51.65 -54.92
N GLY A 394 32.22 -50.82 -53.91
CA GLY A 394 33.46 -50.13 -53.61
C GLY A 394 33.61 -48.75 -54.26
N GLN A 395 32.77 -48.38 -55.24
CA GLN A 395 32.81 -47.04 -55.85
C GLN A 395 32.32 -45.96 -54.86
N MET A 396 32.90 -44.77 -55.00
CA MET A 396 32.48 -43.59 -54.25
C MET A 396 31.46 -42.78 -55.05
N VAL A 397 30.42 -42.33 -54.36
CA VAL A 397 29.41 -41.38 -54.83
C VAL A 397 29.52 -40.15 -53.95
N LEU A 398 29.89 -39.03 -54.53
CA LEU A 398 30.00 -37.75 -53.86
C LEU A 398 28.84 -36.86 -54.28
N ILE A 399 28.05 -36.40 -53.31
CA ILE A 399 27.01 -35.39 -53.50
C ILE A 399 27.56 -34.10 -52.91
N GLU A 400 27.88 -33.14 -53.76
CA GLU A 400 28.54 -31.90 -53.36
C GLU A 400 27.90 -30.66 -53.98
N ASN A 401 28.36 -29.47 -53.58
CA ASN A 401 27.78 -28.19 -54.00
C ASN A 401 26.26 -28.10 -53.79
N ILE A 402 25.77 -28.75 -52.74
CA ILE A 402 24.38 -28.73 -52.31
C ILE A 402 24.05 -27.31 -51.85
N LYS A 403 23.07 -26.67 -52.49
CA LYS A 403 22.55 -25.38 -52.06
C LYS A 403 21.09 -25.53 -51.66
N ALA A 404 20.73 -24.96 -50.52
CA ALA A 404 19.37 -24.90 -50.02
C ALA A 404 18.93 -23.45 -49.84
N LYS A 405 17.68 -23.14 -50.17
CA LYS A 405 17.03 -21.86 -49.92
C LYS A 405 16.10 -22.01 -48.71
N GLY A 406 16.30 -21.19 -47.70
CA GLY A 406 15.39 -21.12 -46.56
C GLY A 406 14.17 -20.25 -46.85
N ALA A 407 13.13 -20.38 -46.02
CA ALA A 407 12.00 -19.44 -46.00
C ALA A 407 12.43 -17.99 -45.72
N ASP A 408 13.61 -17.79 -45.12
CA ASP A 408 14.27 -16.50 -44.94
C ASP A 408 14.84 -15.90 -46.24
N GLY A 409 14.72 -16.60 -47.37
CA GLY A 409 15.21 -16.20 -48.68
C GLY A 409 16.72 -16.40 -48.88
N THR A 410 17.45 -16.80 -47.83
CA THR A 410 18.90 -16.99 -47.90
C THR A 410 19.26 -18.30 -48.60
N ILE A 411 20.31 -18.28 -49.41
CA ILE A 411 20.86 -19.47 -50.05
C ILE A 411 22.08 -19.92 -49.27
N ARG A 412 22.08 -21.17 -48.83
CA ARG A 412 23.09 -21.76 -47.96
C ARG A 412 23.76 -22.93 -48.66
N LYS A 413 25.08 -23.01 -48.55
CA LYS A 413 25.86 -24.16 -49.04
C LYS A 413 25.93 -25.20 -47.94
N LEU A 414 25.40 -26.39 -48.21
CA LEU A 414 25.36 -27.48 -47.23
C LEU A 414 26.58 -28.39 -47.38
N SER A 415 26.89 -29.14 -46.32
CA SER A 415 27.98 -30.11 -46.28
C SER A 415 27.82 -31.18 -47.37
N PRO A 416 28.91 -31.62 -48.03
CA PRO A 416 28.84 -32.71 -48.99
C PRO A 416 28.55 -34.05 -48.31
N ILE A 417 27.97 -34.98 -49.06
CA ILE A 417 27.72 -36.36 -48.62
C ILE A 417 28.59 -37.29 -49.47
N SER A 418 29.46 -38.08 -48.82
CA SER A 418 30.39 -39.00 -49.49
C SER A 418 30.06 -40.44 -49.10
N LEU A 419 29.60 -41.22 -50.06
CA LEU A 419 29.08 -42.58 -49.82
C LEU A 419 29.85 -43.60 -50.64
N LYS A 420 30.33 -44.65 -49.98
CA LYS A 420 30.89 -45.84 -50.62
C LYS A 420 29.80 -46.89 -50.83
N VAL A 421 29.67 -47.38 -52.06
CA VAL A 421 28.69 -48.43 -52.42
C VAL A 421 29.14 -49.77 -51.84
N ILE A 422 28.25 -50.49 -51.14
CA ILE A 422 28.56 -51.76 -50.45
C ILE A 422 27.83 -52.98 -51.00
#